data_AF-A0A526TAU5-F1
#
_entry.id   AF-A0A526TAU5-F1
#
_cell.length_a   1.000
_cell.length_b   1.000
_cell.length_c   1.000
_cell.angle_alpha   90.00
_cell.angle_beta   90.00
_cell.angle_gamma   90.00
#
_symmetry.space_group_name_H-M   'P 1'
#
loop_
_entity.id
_entity.type
_entity.pdbx_description
1 polymer ?
#
loop_
_entity_poly.entity_id
_entity_poly.type
_entity_poly.pdbx_seq_one_letter_code
_entity_poly.pdbx_strand_id
1 'polypeptide(L)' 'KAANPDSLLFYRMGDFYELFFDDAEKASRALGIVLTKRGKYQGLDIPMCGVPVHAADDYLQKLIGQGFRVAVCEQIE' A
#
# COMPACT_ATOMS: atom_id res chain seq x y z
N LYS A 1 2.01 0.74 -11.33
CA LYS A 1 1.07 -0.38 -11.60
C LYS A 1 1.23 -1.01 -12.99
N ALA A 2 1.45 -0.25 -14.07
CA ALA A 2 1.63 -0.82 -15.41
C ALA A 2 2.79 -1.84 -15.53
N ALA A 3 3.86 -1.68 -14.73
CA ALA A 3 4.99 -2.61 -14.72
C ALA A 3 4.75 -3.89 -13.89
N ASN A 4 3.80 -3.87 -12.95
CA ASN A 4 3.50 -5.00 -12.05
C ASN A 4 2.00 -4.97 -11.67
N PRO A 5 1.11 -5.43 -12.57
CA PRO A 5 -0.34 -5.35 -12.37
C PRO A 5 -0.84 -6.20 -11.20
N ASP A 6 -0.13 -7.28 -10.86
CA ASP A 6 -0.51 -8.24 -9.81
C ASP A 6 0.18 -8.00 -8.45
N SER A 7 0.95 -6.92 -8.32
CA SER A 7 1.65 -6.59 -7.07
C SER A 7 0.96 -5.45 -6.31
N LEU A 8 0.98 -5.53 -4.99
CA LEU A 8 0.70 -4.38 -4.12
C LEU A 8 1.80 -3.34 -4.32
N LEU A 9 1.42 -2.09 -4.54
CA LEU A 9 2.38 -0.98 -4.69
C LEU A 9 2.51 -0.20 -3.38
N PHE A 10 3.65 -0.34 -2.72
CA PHE A 10 4.06 0.53 -1.62
C PHE A 10 4.61 1.82 -2.21
N TYR A 11 3.86 2.90 -2.11
CA TYR A 11 4.30 4.21 -2.59
C TYR A 11 4.80 5.06 -1.42
N ARG A 12 6.08 5.45 -1.45
CA ARG A 12 6.65 6.25 -0.36
C ARG A 12 6.10 7.68 -0.40
N MET A 13 5.46 8.08 0.70
CA MET A 13 4.97 9.42 0.98
C MET A 13 5.51 9.87 2.34
N GLY A 14 6.66 10.54 2.34
CA GLY A 14 7.34 10.93 3.58
C GLY A 14 7.73 9.72 4.42
N ASP A 15 7.20 9.65 5.65
CA ASP A 15 7.48 8.59 6.63
C ASP A 15 6.55 7.38 6.53
N PHE A 16 5.72 7.30 5.48
CA PHE A 16 4.80 6.19 5.25
C PHE A 16 4.97 5.60 3.85
N TYR A 17 4.78 4.29 3.75
CA TYR A 17 4.38 3.65 2.51
C TYR A 17 2.86 3.60 2.44
N GLU A 18 2.29 4.26 1.45
CA GLU A 18 0.86 4.30 1.21
C GLU A 18 0.49 3.41 0.03
N LEU A 19 -0.65 2.72 0.18
CA LEU A 19 -1.30 1.97 -0.88
C LEU A 19 -2.66 2.61 -1.16
N PHE A 20 -3.11 2.52 -2.40
CA PHE A 20 -4.34 3.16 -2.85
C PHE A 20 -5.25 2.20 -3.62
N PHE A 21 -6.54 2.52 -3.67
CA PHE A 21 -7.56 1.76 -4.39
C PHE A 21 -7.60 0.30 -3.92
N ASP A 22 -7.69 -0.66 -4.85
CA ASP A 22 -7.73 -2.10 -4.56
C ASP A 22 -6.51 -2.61 -3.78
N ASP A 23 -5.34 -1.97 -3.94
CA ASP A 23 -4.14 -2.38 -3.19
C ASP A 23 -4.31 -2.05 -1.70
N ALA A 24 -4.96 -0.93 -1.39
CA ALA A 24 -5.28 -0.55 -0.02
C ALA A 24 -6.25 -1.54 0.64
N GLU A 25 -7.28 -1.96 -0.09
CA GLU A 25 -8.28 -2.91 0.42
C GLU A 25 -7.65 -4.28 0.72
N LYS A 26 -6.82 -4.77 -0.22
CA LYS A 26 -6.09 -6.04 -0.06
C LYS A 26 -5.10 -5.98 1.08
N ALA A 27 -4.26 -4.94 1.13
CA ALA A 27 -3.25 -4.79 2.18
C ALA A 27 -3.89 -4.57 3.56
N SER A 28 -4.94 -3.75 3.66
CA SER A 28 -5.68 -3.55 4.92
C SER A 28 -6.21 -4.88 5.47
N ARG A 29 -6.83 -5.70 4.62
CA ARG A 29 -7.35 -7.01 5.03
C ARG A 29 -6.24 -7.99 5.42
N ALA A 30 -5.16 -8.05 4.64
CA ALA A 30 -4.05 -8.97 4.87
C ALA A 30 -3.25 -8.61 6.14
N LEU A 31 -3.07 -7.32 6.40
CA LEU A 31 -2.25 -6.81 7.50
C LEU A 31 -3.06 -6.51 8.77
N GLY A 32 -4.39 -6.46 8.68
CA GLY A 32 -5.26 -6.05 9.78
C GLY A 32 -5.09 -4.58 10.17
N ILE A 33 -4.70 -3.72 9.22
CA ILE A 33 -4.52 -2.28 9.43
C ILE A 33 -5.76 -1.50 8.98
N VAL A 34 -5.92 -0.30 9.52
CA VAL A 34 -7.08 0.56 9.21
C VAL A 34 -7.09 0.94 7.73
N LEU A 35 -8.21 0.64 7.04
CA LEU A 35 -8.53 1.22 5.74
C LEU A 35 -9.17 2.60 5.96
N THR A 36 -8.54 3.63 5.40
CA THR A 36 -9.03 5.01 5.41
C THR A 36 -9.27 5.48 3.97
N LYS A 37 -9.51 6.78 3.80
CA LYS A 37 -9.68 7.42 2.50
C LYS A 37 -8.86 8.69 2.38
N ARG A 38 -8.32 8.94 1.18
CA ARG A 38 -7.51 10.14 0.90
C ARG A 38 -7.98 10.84 -0.37
N GLY A 39 -8.78 11.89 -0.21
CA GLY A 39 -9.28 12.69 -1.32
C GLY A 39 -10.34 11.98 -2.16
N LYS A 40 -10.60 12.51 -3.36
CA LYS A 40 -11.58 11.98 -4.31
C LYS A 40 -10.98 11.80 -5.70
N TYR A 41 -11.32 10.71 -6.36
CA TYR A 41 -11.01 10.45 -7.76
C TYR A 41 -12.31 10.15 -8.51
N GLN A 42 -12.59 10.92 -9.58
CA GLN A 42 -13.84 10.81 -10.35
C GLN A 42 -15.12 10.89 -9.48
N GLY A 43 -15.08 11.71 -8.41
CA GLY A 43 -16.21 11.90 -7.48
C GLY A 43 -16.32 10.84 -6.38
N LEU A 44 -15.55 9.75 -6.44
CA LEU A 44 -15.51 8.69 -5.43
C LEU A 44 -14.35 8.89 -4.47
N ASP A 45 -14.52 8.50 -3.20
CA ASP A 45 -13.44 8.51 -2.21
C ASP A 45 -12.36 7.49 -2.61
N ILE A 46 -11.08 7.84 -2.44
CA ILE A 46 -9.96 6.95 -2.75
C ILE A 46 -9.63 6.10 -1.51
N PRO A 47 -9.83 4.78 -1.53
CA PRO A 47 -9.38 3.91 -0.43
C PRO A 47 -7.87 4.00 -0.27
N MET A 48 -7.41 4.08 0.98
CA MET A 48 -5.99 4.21 1.30
C MET A 48 -5.67 3.48 2.61
N CYS A 49 -4.52 2.83 2.68
CA CYS A 49 -3.93 2.40 3.94
C CYS A 49 -2.43 2.67 3.92
N GLY A 50 -1.83 2.86 5.10
CA GLY A 50 -0.43 3.24 5.23
C GLY A 50 0.31 2.39 6.25
N VAL A 51 1.58 2.15 5.98
CA VAL A 51 2.52 1.48 6.88
C VAL A 51 3.67 2.46 7.16
N PRO A 52 4.06 2.69 8.42
CA PRO A 52 5.19 3.57 8.71
C PRO A 52 6.50 2.93 8.22
N VAL A 53 7.37 3.75 7.62
CA VAL A 53 8.63 3.29 6.99
C VAL A 53 9.50 2.48 7.96
N HIS A 54 9.60 2.93 9.22
CA HIS A 54 10.41 2.24 10.23
C HIS A 54 9.91 0.84 10.60
N ALA A 55 8.65 0.51 10.30
CA ALA A 55 8.08 -0.82 10.52
C ALA A 55 7.81 -1.57 9.20
N ALA A 56 8.17 -0.99 8.05
CA ALA A 56 7.78 -1.51 6.74
C ALA A 56 8.26 -2.95 6.51
N ASP A 57 9.45 -3.29 6.97
CA ASP A 57 10.03 -4.63 6.83
C ASP A 57 9.14 -5.72 7.45
N ASP A 58 8.58 -5.48 8.64
CA ASP A 58 7.69 -6.44 9.32
C ASP A 58 6.40 -6.68 8.53
N TYR A 59 5.82 -5.60 7.97
CA TYR A 59 4.61 -5.71 7.17
C TYR A 59 4.88 -6.33 5.80
N LEU A 60 6.03 -6.04 5.19
CA LEU A 60 6.48 -6.69 3.95
C LEU A 60 6.62 -8.20 4.16
N GLN A 61 7.26 -8.63 5.25
CA GLN A 61 7.39 -10.05 5.56
C GLN A 61 6.03 -10.74 5.72
N LYS A 62 5.07 -10.10 6.40
CA LYS A 62 3.70 -10.62 6.54
C LYS A 62 2.99 -10.77 5.19
N LEU A 63 3.10 -9.77 4.32
CA LEU A 63 2.51 -9.80 2.98
C LEU A 63 3.13 -10.92 2.12
N ILE A 64 4.46 -11.02 2.12
CA ILE A 64 5.19 -12.07 1.38
C ILE A 64 4.80 -13.45 1.91
N GLY A 65 4.72 -13.63 3.24
CA GLY A 65 4.29 -14.87 3.87
C GLY A 65 2.85 -15.29 3.51
N GLN A 66 2.00 -14.33 3.16
CA GLN A 66 0.64 -14.57 2.66
C GLN A 66 0.57 -14.72 1.13
N GLY A 67 1.71 -14.72 0.43
CA GLY A 67 1.79 -14.91 -1.03
C GLY A 67 1.61 -13.64 -1.85
N PHE A 68 1.58 -12.46 -1.23
CA PHE A 68 1.53 -11.19 -1.96
C PHE A 68 2.89 -10.86 -2.56
N ARG A 69 2.86 -10.35 -3.81
CA ARG A 69 4.02 -9.68 -4.42
C ARG A 69 3.89 -8.20 -4.09
N VAL A 70 4.96 -7.59 -3.59
CA VAL A 70 4.98 -6.17 -3.22
C VAL A 70 6.05 -5.46 -4.02
N ALA A 71 5.67 -4.40 -4.72
CA ALA A 71 6.59 -3.47 -5.38
C ALA A 71 6.75 -2.24 -4.49
N VAL A 72 7.99 -1.85 -4.22
CA VAL A 72 8.30 -0.64 -3.45
C VAL A 72 8.70 0.46 -4.44
N CYS A 73 7.99 1.58 -4.40
CA CYS A 73 8.30 2.78 -5.16
C CYS A 73 8.83 3.83 -4.21
N GLU A 74 10.14 4.07 -4.30
CA GLU A 74 10.77 5.21 -3.64
C GLU A 74 10.48 6.49 -4.42
N GLN A 75 10.33 7.60 -3.70
CA GLN A 75 10.38 8.91 -4.31
C GLN A 75 11.85 9.23 -4.57
N ILE A 76 12.24 9.22 -5.85
CA ILE A 76 13.55 9.71 -6.29
C ILE A 76 13.42 11.22 -6.37
N GLU A 77 14.14 11.94 -5.52
CA GLU A 77 14.27 13.41 -5.58
C GLU A 77 15.09 13.84 -6.80
#